data_AF-A0AAU8CIK6-F1
#
_entry.id   AF-A0AAU8CIK6-F1
#
_cell.length_a   1.000
_cell.length_b   1.000
_cell.length_c   1.000
_cell.angle_alpha   90.00
_cell.angle_beta   90.00
_cell.angle_gamma   90.00
#
_symmetry.space_group_name_H-M   'P 1'
#
loop_
_entity.id
_entity.type
_entity.pdbx_description
1 polymer ?
#
loop_
_entity_poly.entity_id
_entity_poly.type
_entity_poly.pdbx_seq_one_letter_code
_entity_poly.pdbx_strand_id
1 'polypeptide(L)'
;MAHLVTLDKTDDDSTDSASRREKARTEEMVVIPEMTADGFATGLYDVHSGSGSAYTVDLDAVIPCDCPDMEYNSPENGCKHFQRVQMMVDETPLPAPDEPAEDYLAALADARDNLLDSLAFHEERAATLNYLVEAADNALDN
;
A
#
# COMPACT_ATOMS: atom_id res chain seq x y z
N MET A 1 -55.21 7.83 -21.00
CA MET A 1 -54.50 6.58 -20.66
C MET A 1 -53.03 6.92 -20.54
N ALA A 2 -52.59 7.27 -19.33
CA ALA A 2 -51.17 7.54 -19.07
C ALA A 2 -50.47 6.21 -18.85
N HIS A 3 -49.60 5.83 -19.77
CA HIS A 3 -48.78 4.63 -19.67
C HIS A 3 -47.71 4.92 -18.61
N LEU A 4 -47.84 4.27 -17.46
CA LEU A 4 -46.82 4.25 -16.42
C LEU A 4 -45.58 3.58 -17.02
N VAL A 5 -44.49 4.31 -17.18
CA VAL A 5 -43.17 3.73 -17.45
C VAL A 5 -42.63 3.31 -16.10
N THR A 6 -42.63 2.01 -15.83
CA THR A 6 -41.90 1.41 -14.72
C THR A 6 -40.42 1.57 -15.03
N LEU A 7 -39.73 2.46 -14.31
CA LEU A 7 -38.28 2.47 -14.25
C LEU A 7 -37.85 1.19 -13.53
N ASP A 8 -37.33 0.27 -14.32
CA ASP A 8 -36.61 -0.91 -13.87
C ASP A 8 -35.40 -0.44 -13.04
N LYS A 9 -35.41 -0.75 -11.75
CA LYS A 9 -34.27 -0.48 -10.86
C LYS A 9 -33.24 -1.58 -11.09
N THR A 10 -32.33 -1.34 -12.01
CA THR A 10 -31.01 -1.96 -11.97
C THR A 10 -30.06 -1.00 -11.26
N ASP A 11 -30.11 -0.98 -9.93
CA ASP A 11 -29.04 -0.40 -9.09
C ASP A 11 -28.07 -1.57 -8.81
N ASP A 12 -27.15 -1.88 -9.73
CA ASP A 12 -25.78 -1.33 -9.85
C ASP A 12 -24.88 -1.65 -8.63
N ASP A 13 -24.46 -2.91 -8.56
CA ASP A 13 -23.46 -3.47 -7.65
C ASP A 13 -22.01 -3.25 -8.15
N SER A 14 -21.79 -2.38 -9.15
CA SER A 14 -20.50 -2.24 -9.85
C SER A 14 -19.57 -1.16 -9.28
N THR A 15 -20.03 -0.34 -8.32
CA THR A 15 -19.27 0.82 -7.84
C THR A 15 -18.24 0.49 -6.74
N ASP A 16 -18.37 -0.63 -6.03
CA ASP A 16 -17.49 -0.93 -4.90
C ASP A 16 -16.20 -1.65 -5.31
N SER A 17 -16.23 -2.49 -6.35
CA SER A 17 -15.04 -3.23 -6.86
C SER A 17 -14.09 -2.33 -7.66
N ALA A 18 -14.63 -1.45 -8.52
CA ALA A 18 -13.86 -0.44 -9.24
C ALA A 18 -13.12 0.49 -8.25
N SER A 19 -13.80 0.87 -7.15
CA SER A 19 -13.19 1.68 -6.09
C SER A 19 -12.02 0.97 -5.40
N ARG A 20 -12.11 -0.35 -5.17
CA ARG A 20 -11.02 -1.14 -4.55
C ARG A 20 -9.80 -1.20 -5.44
N ARG A 21 -9.95 -1.43 -6.74
CA ARG A 21 -8.83 -1.46 -7.67
C ARG A 21 -8.14 -0.11 -7.78
N GLU A 22 -8.92 0.97 -7.81
CA GLU A 22 -8.38 2.33 -7.83
C GLU A 22 -7.60 2.67 -6.55
N LYS A 23 -8.15 2.34 -5.37
CA LYS A 23 -7.44 2.47 -4.08
C LYS A 23 -6.18 1.62 -4.04
N ALA A 24 -6.28 0.39 -4.52
CA ALA A 24 -5.15 -0.50 -4.69
C ALA A 24 -4.10 0.06 -5.67
N ARG A 25 -4.38 1.06 -6.50
CA ARG A 25 -3.34 1.74 -7.32
C ARG A 25 -2.82 3.02 -6.71
N THR A 26 -3.66 3.76 -6.00
CA THR A 26 -3.41 5.16 -5.63
C THR A 26 -3.02 5.36 -4.18
N GLU A 27 -3.45 4.49 -3.26
CA GLU A 27 -3.10 4.63 -1.86
C GLU A 27 -1.64 4.22 -1.60
N GLU A 28 -1.01 4.86 -0.62
CA GLU A 28 0.34 4.47 -0.19
C GLU A 28 0.29 3.09 0.46
N MET A 29 1.03 2.15 -0.11
CA MET A 29 1.25 0.83 0.45
C MET A 29 2.65 0.35 0.08
N VAL A 30 3.30 -0.32 1.03
CA VAL A 30 4.56 -1.04 0.82
C VAL A 30 4.26 -2.53 0.86
N VAL A 31 4.73 -3.27 -0.13
CA VAL A 31 4.58 -4.73 -0.23
C VAL A 31 5.95 -5.38 -0.08
N ILE A 32 6.05 -6.29 0.87
CA ILE A 32 7.28 -7.00 1.22
C ILE A 32 7.00 -8.51 1.05
N PRO A 33 7.65 -9.20 0.09
CA PRO A 33 7.51 -10.64 -0.03
C PRO A 33 8.21 -11.34 1.14
N GLU A 34 7.58 -12.37 1.70
CA GLU A 34 8.29 -13.32 2.55
C GLU A 34 9.19 -14.20 1.70
N MET A 35 10.33 -14.59 2.27
CA MET A 35 11.38 -15.31 1.56
C MET A 35 11.77 -16.60 2.29
N THR A 36 11.95 -17.66 1.51
CA THR A 36 12.53 -18.92 1.98
C THR A 36 14.00 -18.76 2.37
N ALA A 37 14.56 -19.75 3.06
CA ALA A 37 15.99 -19.76 3.41
C ALA A 37 16.91 -19.78 2.17
N ASP A 38 16.40 -20.24 1.03
CA ASP A 38 17.14 -20.34 -0.23
C ASP A 38 16.99 -19.10 -1.12
N GLY A 39 16.34 -18.04 -0.64
CA GLY A 39 16.29 -16.76 -1.35
C GLY A 39 15.08 -16.52 -2.27
N PHE A 40 14.09 -17.43 -2.25
CA PHE A 40 12.91 -17.37 -3.12
C PHE A 40 11.67 -16.89 -2.39
N ALA A 41 10.81 -16.13 -3.07
CA ALA A 41 9.53 -15.68 -2.52
C ALA A 41 8.60 -16.86 -2.22
N THR A 42 7.95 -16.84 -1.05
CA THR A 42 7.07 -17.93 -0.59
C THR A 42 5.67 -17.88 -1.19
N GLY A 43 5.28 -16.75 -1.78
CA GLY A 43 3.90 -16.45 -2.15
C GLY A 43 3.08 -15.77 -1.04
N LEU A 44 3.69 -15.55 0.13
CA LEU A 44 3.17 -14.69 1.20
C LEU A 44 3.76 -13.28 1.09
N TYR A 45 2.93 -12.26 1.31
CA TYR A 45 3.33 -10.86 1.20
C TYR A 45 2.78 -10.05 2.37
N ASP A 46 3.66 -9.34 3.06
CA ASP A 46 3.29 -8.33 4.04
C ASP A 46 2.96 -7.01 3.33
N VAL A 47 1.73 -6.53 3.52
CA VAL A 47 1.24 -5.28 2.95
C VAL A 47 1.06 -4.26 4.06
N HIS A 48 1.96 -3.27 4.10
CA HIS A 48 1.89 -2.13 5.01
C HIS A 48 1.12 -0.98 4.36
N SER A 49 0.01 -0.55 4.97
CA SER A 49 -0.76 0.60 4.52
C SER A 49 -0.19 1.92 5.05
N GLY A 50 -0.49 3.02 4.36
CA GLY A 50 -0.18 4.38 4.84
C GLY A 50 -0.85 4.76 6.18
N SER A 51 -1.86 4.00 6.64
CA SER A 51 -2.45 4.16 7.97
C SER A 51 -1.63 3.49 9.09
N GLY A 52 -0.53 2.82 8.75
CA GLY A 52 0.31 2.07 9.69
C GLY A 52 -0.22 0.67 10.04
N SER A 53 -1.24 0.18 9.34
CA SER A 53 -1.72 -1.20 9.49
C SER A 53 -0.91 -2.13 8.57
N ALA A 54 -0.74 -3.38 8.98
CA ALA A 54 -0.11 -4.41 8.17
C ALA A 54 -1.05 -5.60 8.03
N TYR A 55 -1.06 -6.20 6.84
CA TYR A 55 -1.90 -7.34 6.50
C TYR A 55 -1.12 -8.35 5.68
N THR A 56 -1.32 -9.63 5.94
CA THR A 56 -0.72 -10.71 5.19
C THR A 56 -1.60 -11.04 3.98
N VAL A 57 -0.98 -11.16 2.81
CA VAL A 57 -1.62 -11.63 1.58
C VAL A 57 -0.99 -12.96 1.18
N ASP A 58 -1.83 -13.97 0.95
CA ASP A 58 -1.44 -15.28 0.44
C ASP A 58 -2.12 -15.48 -0.91
N LEU A 59 -1.33 -15.58 -1.99
CA LEU A 59 -1.86 -15.69 -3.35
C LEU A 59 -2.54 -17.04 -3.63
N ASP A 60 -2.22 -18.08 -2.85
CA ASP A 60 -2.73 -19.44 -3.03
C ASP A 60 -3.85 -19.79 -2.03
N ALA A 61 -4.08 -18.97 -1.00
CA ALA A 61 -5.13 -19.20 -0.03
C ALA A 61 -6.54 -18.94 -0.57
N VAL A 62 -7.51 -19.70 -0.05
CA VAL A 62 -8.94 -19.50 -0.32
C VAL A 62 -9.43 -18.14 0.21
N ILE A 63 -8.87 -17.69 1.34
CA ILE A 63 -9.06 -16.34 1.88
C ILE A 63 -7.69 -15.65 1.74
N PRO A 64 -7.48 -14.86 0.68
CA PRO A 64 -6.12 -14.49 0.28
C PRO A 64 -5.58 -13.25 1.02
N CYS A 65 -6.31 -12.70 1.98
CA CYS A 65 -5.84 -11.59 2.80
C CYS A 65 -6.49 -11.64 4.19
N ASP A 66 -5.72 -11.34 5.23
CA ASP A 66 -6.20 -11.29 6.63
C ASP A 66 -6.86 -9.95 7.03
N CYS A 67 -7.07 -9.04 6.07
CA CYS A 67 -7.66 -7.75 6.38
C CYS A 67 -9.19 -7.84 6.63
N PRO A 68 -9.75 -6.92 7.42
CA PRO A 68 -11.20 -6.91 7.73
C PRO A 68 -12.10 -6.86 6.49
N ASP A 69 -11.68 -6.18 5.42
CA ASP A 69 -12.47 -6.11 4.18
C ASP A 69 -12.55 -7.48 3.49
N MET A 70 -11.49 -8.28 3.53
CA MET A 70 -11.53 -9.65 3.02
C MET A 70 -12.34 -10.57 3.95
N GLU A 71 -12.06 -10.50 5.26
CA GLU A 71 -12.68 -11.38 6.26
C GLU A 71 -14.20 -11.20 6.33
N TYR A 72 -14.69 -9.95 6.34
CA TYR A 72 -16.10 -9.67 6.57
C TYR A 72 -16.91 -9.40 5.30
N ASN A 73 -16.29 -8.88 4.24
CA ASN A 73 -17.00 -8.54 3.00
C ASN A 73 -16.72 -9.52 1.85
N SER A 74 -15.61 -10.28 1.92
CA SER A 74 -15.19 -11.29 0.92
C SER A 74 -15.49 -10.88 -0.53
N PRO A 75 -14.98 -9.71 -0.98
CA PRO A 75 -15.28 -9.18 -2.30
C PRO A 75 -14.82 -10.14 -3.41
N GLU A 76 -15.62 -10.28 -4.47
CA GLU A 76 -15.38 -11.23 -5.58
C GLU A 76 -13.99 -11.09 -6.21
N ASN A 77 -13.51 -9.86 -6.41
CA ASN A 77 -12.19 -9.55 -6.98
C ASN A 77 -11.10 -9.35 -5.90
N GLY A 78 -11.37 -9.75 -4.66
CA GLY A 78 -10.51 -9.54 -3.52
C GLY A 78 -10.46 -8.09 -3.00
N CYS A 79 -9.89 -7.94 -1.80
CA CYS A 79 -9.72 -6.65 -1.15
C CYS A 79 -8.65 -5.83 -1.86
N LYS A 80 -8.53 -4.54 -1.52
CA LYS A 80 -7.51 -3.67 -2.14
C LYS A 80 -6.07 -4.15 -1.93
N HIS A 81 -5.76 -4.84 -0.82
CA HIS A 81 -4.40 -5.33 -0.54
C HIS A 81 -4.03 -6.50 -1.46
N PHE A 82 -4.95 -7.47 -1.62
CA PHE A 82 -4.80 -8.57 -2.56
C PHE A 82 -4.62 -8.05 -3.99
N GLN A 83 -5.49 -7.12 -4.42
CA GLN A 83 -5.38 -6.51 -5.74
C GLN A 83 -4.06 -5.73 -5.93
N ARG A 84 -3.53 -5.07 -4.88
CA ARG A 84 -2.21 -4.41 -4.90
C ARG A 84 -1.09 -5.43 -5.15
N VAL A 85 -1.09 -6.56 -4.44
CA VAL A 85 -0.08 -7.61 -4.63
C VAL A 85 -0.15 -8.19 -6.04
N GLN A 86 -1.34 -8.57 -6.51
CA GLN A 86 -1.52 -9.08 -7.88
C GLN A 86 -1.01 -8.10 -8.93
N MET A 87 -1.42 -6.82 -8.84
CA MET A 87 -0.93 -5.80 -9.77
C MET A 87 0.59 -5.61 -9.69
N MET A 88 1.18 -5.71 -8.50
CA MET A 88 2.63 -5.55 -8.38
C MET A 88 3.38 -6.75 -8.94
N VAL A 89 2.90 -7.98 -8.75
CA VAL A 89 3.49 -9.17 -9.37
C VAL A 89 3.35 -9.12 -10.90
N ASP A 90 2.21 -8.68 -11.41
CA ASP A 90 1.93 -8.64 -12.85
C ASP A 90 2.59 -7.45 -13.58
N GLU A 91 2.62 -6.27 -12.94
CA GLU A 91 2.95 -4.99 -13.59
C GLU A 91 4.27 -4.36 -13.08
N THR A 92 4.85 -4.85 -11.98
CA THR A 92 6.04 -4.26 -11.33
C THR A 92 7.07 -5.34 -10.96
N PRO A 93 8.28 -5.02 -10.46
CA PRO A 93 9.32 -6.02 -10.20
C PRO A 93 9.14 -6.73 -8.84
N LEU A 94 7.91 -6.84 -8.34
CA LEU A 94 7.65 -7.63 -7.14
C LEU A 94 7.81 -9.11 -7.49
N PRO A 95 8.70 -9.87 -6.82
CA PRO A 95 8.91 -11.28 -7.13
C PRO A 95 7.63 -12.09 -6.99
N ALA A 96 7.29 -12.87 -8.02
CA ALA A 96 6.20 -13.83 -7.95
C ALA A 96 6.57 -15.02 -7.03
N PRO A 97 5.60 -15.88 -6.63
CA PRO A 97 5.93 -17.11 -5.91
C PRO A 97 6.99 -17.93 -6.65
N ASP A 98 7.94 -18.50 -5.91
CA ASP A 98 9.09 -19.26 -6.42
C ASP A 98 10.09 -18.46 -7.27
N GLU A 99 9.98 -17.12 -7.34
CA GLU A 99 11.00 -16.27 -7.96
C GLU A 99 12.03 -15.78 -6.92
N PRO A 100 13.28 -15.50 -7.34
CA PRO A 100 14.29 -14.92 -6.46
C PRO A 100 13.84 -13.57 -5.87
N ALA A 101 13.91 -13.43 -4.55
CA ALA A 101 13.49 -12.23 -3.84
C ALA A 101 14.64 -11.46 -3.17
N GLU A 102 15.84 -12.02 -3.13
CA GLU A 102 17.01 -11.42 -2.46
C GLU A 102 17.31 -10.00 -2.96
N ASP A 103 17.38 -9.81 -4.29
CA ASP A 103 17.68 -8.51 -4.90
C ASP A 103 16.59 -7.48 -4.59
N TYR A 104 15.31 -7.89 -4.57
CA TYR A 104 14.20 -7.01 -4.24
C TYR A 104 14.25 -6.56 -2.78
N LEU A 105 14.50 -7.49 -1.85
CA LEU A 105 14.62 -7.18 -0.43
C LEU A 105 15.87 -6.34 -0.12
N ALA A 106 16.98 -6.60 -0.81
CA ALA A 106 18.18 -5.77 -0.73
C ALA A 106 17.89 -4.33 -1.20
N ALA A 107 17.22 -4.17 -2.34
CA ALA A 107 16.84 -2.85 -2.86
C ALA A 107 15.87 -2.12 -1.91
N LEU A 108 14.93 -2.82 -1.28
CA LEU A 108 14.05 -2.25 -0.26
C LEU A 108 14.82 -1.83 1.00
N ALA A 109 15.80 -2.62 1.44
CA ALA A 109 16.65 -2.26 2.57
C ALA A 109 17.48 -1.00 2.28
N ASP A 110 18.08 -0.92 1.09
CA ASP A 110 18.82 0.26 0.64
C ASP A 110 17.89 1.49 0.56
N ALA A 111 16.67 1.34 0.02
CA ALA A 111 15.70 2.42 -0.04
C ALA A 111 15.30 2.91 1.35
N ARG A 112 15.08 2.00 2.30
CA ARG A 112 14.81 2.34 3.71
C ARG A 112 15.96 3.14 4.32
N ASP A 113 17.20 2.68 4.14
CA ASP A 113 18.36 3.33 4.74
C ASP A 113 18.55 4.74 4.15
N ASN A 114 18.36 4.91 2.84
CA ASN A 114 18.35 6.22 2.19
C ASN A 114 17.23 7.16 2.72
N LEU A 115 16.05 6.62 3.02
CA LEU A 115 14.96 7.39 3.62
C LEU A 115 15.29 7.82 5.05
N LEU A 116 15.93 6.96 5.84
CA LEU A 116 16.40 7.28 7.19
C LEU A 116 17.45 8.39 7.17
N ASP A 117 18.41 8.32 6.25
CA ASP A 117 19.42 9.37 6.06
C ASP A 117 18.78 10.71 5.65
N SER A 118 17.81 10.64 4.73
CA SER A 118 17.06 11.82 4.28
C SER A 118 16.26 12.45 5.43
N LEU A 119 15.62 11.63 6.27
CA LEU A 119 14.89 12.10 7.44
C LEU A 119 15.81 12.82 8.42
N ALA A 120 16.96 12.23 8.76
CA ALA A 120 17.94 12.85 9.65
C ALA A 120 18.43 14.21 9.12
N PHE A 121 18.69 14.29 7.81
CA PHE A 121 19.05 15.55 7.16
C PHE A 121 17.91 16.59 7.23
N HIS A 122 16.67 16.17 7.04
CA HIS A 122 15.51 17.06 7.15
C HIS A 122 15.29 17.57 8.58
N GLU A 123 15.55 16.74 9.60
CA GLU A 123 15.49 17.13 11.01
C GLU A 123 16.54 18.21 11.36
N GLU A 124 17.78 18.04 10.92
CA GLU A 124 18.85 19.04 11.13
C GLU A 124 18.49 20.38 10.46
N ARG A 125 17.95 20.32 9.25
CA ARG A 125 17.49 21.50 8.52
C ARG A 125 16.32 22.18 9.22
N ALA A 126 15.34 21.42 9.70
CA ALA A 126 14.20 21.96 10.44
C ALA A 126 14.66 22.67 11.72
N ALA A 127 15.61 22.08 12.46
CA ALA A 127 16.20 22.70 13.65
C ALA A 127 16.93 24.02 13.33
N THR A 128 17.72 24.03 12.26
CA THR A 128 18.42 25.24 11.79
C THR A 128 17.44 26.34 11.40
N LEU A 129 16.39 26.00 10.66
CA LEU A 129 15.36 26.96 10.26
C LEU A 129 14.63 27.52 11.48
N ASN A 130 14.27 26.67 12.44
CA ASN A 130 13.60 27.10 13.66
C ASN A 130 14.45 28.10 14.45
N TYR A 131 15.75 27.83 14.60
CA TYR A 131 16.69 28.75 15.23
C TYR A 131 16.74 30.12 14.53
N LEU A 132 16.76 30.14 13.19
CA LEU A 132 16.80 31.39 12.43
C LEU A 132 15.50 32.19 12.53
N VAL A 133 14.35 31.51 12.56
CA VAL A 133 13.05 32.16 12.78
C VAL A 133 13.01 32.81 14.16
N GLU A 134 13.40 32.08 15.21
CA GLU A 134 13.47 32.61 16.58
C GLU A 134 14.43 33.81 16.68
N ALA A 135 15.59 33.76 16.02
CA ALA A 135 16.53 34.87 16.00
C ALA A 135 15.97 36.12 15.30
N ALA A 136 15.21 35.94 14.21
CA ALA A 136 14.58 37.02 13.49
C ALA A 136 13.45 37.68 14.30
N ASP A 137 12.60 36.88 14.97
CA ASP A 137 11.53 37.39 15.83
C ASP A 137 12.10 38.24 16.97
N ASN A 138 13.14 37.74 17.65
CA ASN A 138 13.83 38.49 18.71
C ASN A 138 14.47 39.82 18.23
N ALA A 139 14.85 39.91 16.95
CA ALA A 139 15.43 41.12 16.38
C ALA A 139 14.36 42.15 15.96
N LEU A 140 13.13 41.72 15.72
CA LEU A 140 11.99 42.61 15.40
C LEU A 140 11.31 43.16 16.66
N ASP A 141 11.40 42.44 17.78
CA ASP A 141 10.82 42.84 19.07
C ASP A 141 11.70 43.83 19.88
N ASN A 142 12.93 44.13 19.42
CA ASN A 142 13.85 45.11 20.01
C ASN A 142 13.97 46.39 19.17
#